data_AF-A0A922Z8S6-F1
#
_entry.id   AF-A0A922Z8S6-F1
#
_cell.length_a   1.000
_cell.length_b   1.000
_cell.length_c   1.000
_cell.angle_alpha   90.00
_cell.angle_beta   90.00
_cell.angle_gamma   90.00
#
_symmetry.space_group_name_H-M   'P 1'
#
loop_
_entity.id
_entity.type
_entity.pdbx_description
1 polymer ?
#
loop_
_entity_poly.entity_id
_entity_poly.type
_entity_poly.pdbx_seq_one_letter_code
_entity_poly.pdbx_strand_id
1 'polypeptide(L)'
;MDTQAAAQSLGRVLADSYVLMLKTQAVHWHVVGGSFVGIHSLTEEQYNEFFLAVDEIAERIRALGHDAPGSMAEYLKLSRLKEGVGGPSDEEMVTELLNAHSTMSDLLRKEIDVMDDLDDYGSEDLLVGRLRVHEKSAWMWKSVLTQITAMKGGGAPMVSVKEEKPVKKEKKKEKKAPKSEVSVKKEVPLPFKKPEAQAAESGSGGGRRKLFGVKAEG
;
A
#
# COMPACT_ATOMS: atom_id res chain seq x y z
N MET A 1 4.39 -0.31 -22.57
CA MET A 1 4.09 -0.07 -21.15
C MET A 1 2.82 0.77 -21.00
N ASP A 2 1.78 0.19 -20.39
CA ASP A 2 0.57 0.91 -19.98
C ASP A 2 0.85 1.62 -18.64
N THR A 3 1.16 2.93 -18.70
CA THR A 3 1.53 3.71 -17.52
C THR A 3 0.37 3.86 -16.54
N GLN A 4 -0.88 3.78 -17.01
CA GLN A 4 -2.05 3.94 -16.15
C GLN A 4 -2.29 2.67 -15.33
N ALA A 5 -2.15 1.50 -15.94
CA ALA A 5 -2.21 0.23 -15.23
C ALA A 5 -1.10 0.14 -14.15
N ALA A 6 0.12 0.55 -14.50
CA ALA A 6 1.25 0.61 -13.55
C ALA A 6 0.97 1.58 -12.38
N ALA A 7 0.51 2.80 -12.68
CA ALA A 7 0.15 3.78 -11.65
C ALA A 7 -0.96 3.28 -10.71
N GLN A 8 -1.97 2.59 -11.22
CA GLN A 8 -3.03 2.00 -10.41
C GLN A 8 -2.52 0.88 -9.50
N SER A 9 -1.57 0.09 -9.97
CA SER A 9 -0.89 -0.94 -9.18
C SER A 9 -0.09 -0.33 -8.04
N LEU A 10 0.79 0.62 -8.34
CA LEU A 10 1.56 1.35 -7.34
C LEU A 10 0.65 2.10 -6.36
N GLY A 11 -0.49 2.64 -6.80
CA GLY A 11 -1.46 3.28 -5.93
C GLY A 11 -2.05 2.35 -4.86
N ARG A 12 -2.24 1.06 -5.18
CA ARG A 12 -2.62 0.05 -4.18
C ARG A 12 -1.50 -0.24 -3.20
N VAL A 13 -0.26 -0.36 -3.68
CA VAL A 13 0.93 -0.58 -2.83
C VAL A 13 1.16 0.61 -1.90
N LEU A 14 0.95 1.84 -2.38
CA LEU A 14 1.03 3.06 -1.58
C LEU A 14 -0.01 3.05 -0.45
N ALA A 15 -1.26 2.72 -0.78
CA ALA A 15 -2.34 2.61 0.19
C ALA A 15 -2.06 1.53 1.25
N ASP A 16 -1.61 0.35 0.83
CA ASP A 16 -1.21 -0.75 1.74
C ASP A 16 -0.06 -0.32 2.66
N SER A 17 0.92 0.40 2.13
CA SER A 17 2.06 0.91 2.89
C SER A 17 1.63 1.93 3.95
N TYR A 18 0.71 2.86 3.64
CA TYR A 18 0.17 3.81 4.62
C TYR A 18 -0.60 3.12 5.73
N VAL A 19 -1.45 2.15 5.41
CA VAL A 19 -2.22 1.38 6.42
C VAL A 19 -1.28 0.62 7.34
N LEU A 20 -0.24 -0.03 6.79
CA LEU A 20 0.73 -0.76 7.59
C LEU A 20 1.61 0.18 8.43
N MET A 21 2.04 1.32 7.87
CA MET A 21 2.78 2.34 8.62
C MET A 21 2.01 2.82 9.84
N LEU A 22 0.72 3.13 9.69
CA LEU A 22 -0.12 3.57 10.80
C LEU A 22 -0.32 2.46 11.84
N LYS A 23 -0.50 1.22 11.40
CA LYS A 23 -0.57 0.05 12.29
C LYS A 23 0.72 -0.12 13.10
N THR A 24 1.88 0.05 12.47
CA THR A 24 3.19 0.01 13.13
C THR A 24 3.32 1.11 14.18
N GLN A 25 2.88 2.34 13.89
CA GLN A 25 2.84 3.44 14.86
C GLN A 25 1.87 3.16 16.03
N ALA A 26 0.72 2.56 15.76
CA ALA A 26 -0.22 2.19 16.82
C ALA A 26 0.40 1.19 17.80
N VAL A 27 1.11 0.17 17.30
CA VAL A 27 1.85 -0.77 18.17
C VAL A 27 2.98 -0.06 18.92
N HIS A 28 3.71 0.84 18.26
CA HIS A 28 4.75 1.65 18.91
C HIS A 28 4.23 2.42 20.13
N TRP A 29 3.04 3.02 20.02
CA TRP A 29 2.42 3.77 21.12
C TRP A 29 1.79 2.89 22.19
N HIS A 30 1.21 1.75 21.82
CA HIS A 30 0.39 0.95 22.74
C HIS A 30 1.13 -0.20 23.42
N VAL A 31 2.31 -0.59 22.93
CA VAL A 31 3.06 -1.68 23.54
C VAL A 31 3.44 -1.35 24.99
N VAL A 32 3.29 -2.34 25.87
CA VAL A 32 3.62 -2.26 27.29
C VAL A 32 4.20 -3.61 27.76
N GLY A 33 4.79 -3.65 28.95
CA GLY A 33 5.30 -4.88 29.58
C GLY A 33 6.78 -5.16 29.32
N GLY A 34 7.22 -6.39 29.57
CA GLY A 34 8.65 -6.77 29.57
C GLY A 34 9.34 -6.65 28.21
N SER A 35 8.58 -6.75 27.11
CA SER A 35 9.07 -6.64 25.74
C SER A 35 9.07 -5.19 25.21
N PHE A 36 8.67 -4.20 26.03
CA PHE A 36 8.42 -2.81 25.64
C PHE A 36 9.55 -2.21 24.81
N VAL A 37 10.76 -2.14 25.35
CA VAL A 37 11.88 -1.43 24.71
C VAL A 37 12.20 -2.00 23.32
N GLY A 38 12.25 -3.34 23.20
CA GLY A 38 12.58 -3.99 21.94
C GLY A 38 11.53 -3.76 20.86
N ILE A 39 10.24 -3.90 21.20
CA ILE A 39 9.15 -3.68 20.24
C ILE A 39 9.02 -2.19 19.89
N HIS A 40 9.13 -1.31 20.87
CA HIS A 40 9.03 0.14 20.69
C HIS A 40 10.13 0.67 19.75
N SER A 41 11.38 0.24 19.93
CA SER A 41 12.48 0.63 19.04
C SER A 41 12.37 0.03 17.65
N LEU A 42 11.98 -1.25 17.52
CA LEU A 42 11.85 -1.88 16.20
C LEU A 42 10.69 -1.28 15.38
N THR A 43 9.57 -0.94 16.04
CA THR A 43 8.47 -0.24 15.37
C THR A 43 8.86 1.17 14.93
N GLU A 44 9.70 1.88 15.70
CA GLU A 44 10.26 3.19 15.30
C GLU A 44 11.15 3.10 14.06
N GLU A 45 12.06 2.13 14.03
CA GLU A 45 12.88 1.87 12.83
C GLU A 45 11.98 1.63 11.61
N GLN A 46 10.94 0.81 11.76
CA GLN A 46 10.06 0.44 10.66
C GLN A 46 9.17 1.58 10.19
N TYR A 47 8.52 2.36 11.06
CA TYR A 47 7.66 3.46 10.59
C TYR A 47 8.47 4.58 9.94
N ASN A 48 9.72 4.81 10.36
CA ASN A 48 10.62 5.77 9.70
C ASN A 48 11.03 5.27 8.31
N GLU A 49 11.28 3.97 8.17
CA GLU A 49 11.54 3.34 6.87
C GLU A 49 10.32 3.46 5.94
N PHE A 50 9.11 3.23 6.46
CA PHE A 50 7.87 3.43 5.71
C PHE A 50 7.70 4.87 5.22
N PHE A 51 8.12 5.87 6.00
CA PHE A 51 8.01 7.27 5.59
C PHE A 51 8.81 7.56 4.30
N LEU A 52 9.96 6.93 4.14
CA LEU A 52 10.75 7.01 2.90
C LEU A 52 10.08 6.20 1.77
N ALA A 53 9.56 5.02 2.10
CA ALA A 53 8.92 4.13 1.14
C ALA A 53 7.69 4.75 0.46
N VAL A 54 6.81 5.39 1.24
CA VAL A 54 5.57 5.97 0.70
C VAL A 54 5.87 7.12 -0.24
N ASP A 55 6.92 7.90 0.03
CA ASP A 55 7.39 8.97 -0.84
C ASP A 55 7.92 8.41 -2.16
N GLU A 56 8.83 7.43 -2.11
CA GLU A 56 9.41 6.80 -3.30
C GLU A 56 8.34 6.18 -4.22
N ILE A 57 7.33 5.51 -3.64
CA ILE A 57 6.21 4.94 -4.40
C ILE A 57 5.33 6.05 -5.01
N ALA A 58 5.01 7.10 -4.25
CA ALA A 58 4.20 8.21 -4.74
C ALA A 58 4.91 8.97 -5.87
N GLU A 59 6.19 9.26 -5.71
CA GLU A 59 7.01 9.90 -6.74
C GLU A 59 7.16 9.00 -7.98
N ARG A 60 7.23 7.67 -7.83
CA ARG A 60 7.19 6.76 -8.97
C ARG A 60 5.89 6.88 -9.76
N ILE A 61 4.74 6.97 -9.08
CA ILE A 61 3.44 7.21 -9.74
C ILE A 61 3.46 8.54 -10.53
N ARG A 62 4.03 9.59 -9.93
CA ARG A 62 4.20 10.90 -10.60
C ARG A 62 5.13 10.82 -11.81
N ALA A 63 6.22 10.07 -11.71
CA ALA A 63 7.16 9.86 -12.81
C ALA A 63 6.52 9.13 -14.01
N LEU A 64 5.49 8.31 -13.76
CA LEU A 64 4.68 7.68 -14.81
C LEU A 64 3.62 8.62 -15.42
N GLY A 65 3.50 9.86 -14.93
CA GLY A 65 2.60 10.90 -15.44
C GLY A 65 1.19 10.88 -14.84
N HIS A 66 0.97 10.18 -13.73
CA HIS A 66 -0.34 10.03 -13.08
C HIS A 66 -0.33 10.63 -11.67
N ASP A 67 -1.49 11.09 -11.17
CA ASP A 67 -1.61 11.61 -9.80
C ASP A 67 -1.56 10.47 -8.78
N ALA A 68 -0.73 10.63 -7.75
CA ALA A 68 -0.70 9.69 -6.64
C ALA A 68 -1.89 9.94 -5.71
N PRO A 69 -2.57 8.89 -5.18
CA PRO A 69 -3.59 9.08 -4.16
C PRO A 69 -2.98 9.77 -2.94
N GLY A 70 -3.72 10.71 -2.35
CA GLY A 70 -3.17 11.66 -1.37
C GLY A 70 -4.01 11.85 -0.10
N SER A 71 -5.12 11.12 0.02
CA SER A 71 -6.03 11.23 1.17
C SER A 71 -6.25 9.90 1.86
N MET A 72 -6.50 9.93 3.17
CA MET A 72 -6.84 8.73 3.95
C MET A 72 -8.07 8.02 3.39
N ALA A 73 -9.07 8.76 2.89
CA ALA A 73 -10.25 8.17 2.26
C ALA A 73 -9.90 7.36 1.00
N GLU A 74 -8.98 7.84 0.17
CA GLU A 74 -8.48 7.09 -0.98
C GLU A 74 -7.67 5.88 -0.54
N TYR A 75 -6.78 6.02 0.44
CA TYR A 75 -5.99 4.90 0.94
C TYR A 75 -6.86 3.80 1.52
N LEU A 76 -7.89 4.12 2.30
CA LEU A 76 -8.81 3.12 2.84
C LEU A 76 -9.65 2.44 1.76
N LYS A 77 -9.95 3.14 0.66
CA LYS A 77 -10.66 2.55 -0.49
C LYS A 77 -9.76 1.60 -1.29
N LEU A 78 -8.48 1.92 -1.41
CA LEU A 78 -7.52 1.20 -2.25
C LEU A 78 -6.81 0.06 -1.50
N SER A 79 -6.60 0.22 -0.20
CA SER A 79 -5.83 -0.75 0.59
C SER A 79 -6.57 -2.08 0.70
N ARG A 80 -5.76 -3.13 0.63
CA ARG A 80 -6.12 -4.53 0.82
C ARG A 80 -5.75 -5.01 2.22
N LEU A 81 -4.95 -4.23 2.95
CA LEU A 81 -4.73 -4.42 4.39
C LEU A 81 -5.89 -3.79 5.17
N LYS A 82 -6.25 -4.44 6.27
CA LYS A 82 -7.26 -3.90 7.19
C LYS A 82 -6.62 -2.97 8.20
N GLU A 83 -7.31 -1.88 8.51
CA GLU A 83 -7.00 -1.06 9.68
C GLU A 83 -6.99 -1.92 10.95
N GLY A 84 -6.21 -1.49 11.94
CA GLY A 84 -6.11 -2.15 13.23
C GLY A 84 -5.09 -1.41 14.09
N VAL A 85 -5.33 -1.42 15.40
CA VAL A 85 -4.60 -0.62 16.39
C VAL A 85 -3.75 -1.48 17.35
N GLY A 86 -3.57 -2.77 17.03
CA GLY A 86 -2.98 -3.76 17.93
C GLY A 86 -4.02 -4.49 18.78
N GLY A 87 -3.65 -5.67 19.28
CA GLY A 87 -4.40 -6.39 20.31
C GLY A 87 -4.02 -5.96 21.74
N PRO A 88 -4.74 -6.41 22.78
CA PRO A 88 -4.45 -6.05 24.18
C PRO A 88 -3.09 -6.57 24.71
N SER A 89 -2.45 -7.53 24.04
CA SER A 89 -1.15 -8.08 24.45
C SER A 89 -0.03 -7.86 23.42
N ASP A 90 1.22 -7.88 23.89
CA ASP A 90 2.43 -7.81 23.06
C ASP A 90 2.46 -8.91 21.98
N GLU A 91 2.03 -10.11 22.34
CA GLU A 91 1.91 -11.27 21.44
C GLU A 91 0.92 -11.03 20.30
N GLU A 92 -0.26 -10.49 20.60
CA GLU A 92 -1.27 -10.19 19.57
C GLU A 92 -0.82 -9.04 18.67
N MET A 93 -0.24 -7.98 19.24
CA MET A 93 0.35 -6.87 18.47
C MET A 93 1.42 -7.36 17.49
N VAL A 94 2.37 -8.16 17.97
CA VAL A 94 3.45 -8.71 17.14
C VAL A 94 2.92 -9.69 16.09
N THR A 95 1.91 -10.50 16.45
CA THR A 95 1.24 -11.40 15.50
C THR A 95 0.55 -10.62 14.39
N GLU A 96 -0.08 -9.50 14.71
CA GLU A 96 -0.73 -8.63 13.74
C GLU A 96 0.28 -8.02 12.76
N LEU A 97 1.42 -7.50 13.25
CA LEU A 97 2.48 -6.97 12.40
C LEU A 97 3.11 -8.06 11.52
N LEU A 98 3.40 -9.24 12.08
CA LEU A 98 3.91 -10.39 11.32
C LEU A 98 2.98 -10.75 10.15
N ASN A 99 1.69 -10.87 10.43
CA ASN A 99 0.68 -11.23 9.42
C ASN A 99 0.55 -10.13 8.35
N ALA A 100 0.59 -8.86 8.77
CA ALA A 100 0.50 -7.73 7.84
C ALA A 100 1.72 -7.65 6.92
N HIS A 101 2.94 -7.82 7.45
CA HIS A 101 4.16 -7.88 6.62
C HIS A 101 4.15 -9.07 5.67
N SER A 102 3.70 -10.25 6.13
CA SER A 102 3.60 -11.44 5.27
C SER A 102 2.57 -11.25 4.15
N THR A 103 1.41 -10.66 4.48
CA THR A 103 0.38 -10.31 3.49
C THR A 103 0.92 -9.30 2.48
N MET A 104 1.66 -8.29 2.94
CA MET A 104 2.26 -7.28 2.07
C MET A 104 3.29 -7.91 1.12
N SER A 105 4.12 -8.84 1.58
CA SER A 105 5.02 -9.61 0.72
C SER A 105 4.27 -10.37 -0.38
N ASP A 106 3.15 -11.02 -0.06
CA ASP A 106 2.34 -11.75 -1.04
C ASP A 106 1.66 -10.82 -2.05
N LEU A 107 1.21 -9.64 -1.60
CA LEU A 107 0.66 -8.61 -2.48
C LEU A 107 1.73 -8.03 -3.41
N LEU A 108 2.92 -7.76 -2.88
CA LEU A 108 4.05 -7.24 -3.67
C LEU A 108 4.47 -8.21 -4.76
N ARG A 109 4.54 -9.52 -4.50
CA ARG A 109 4.83 -10.51 -5.56
C ARG A 109 3.84 -10.43 -6.73
N LYS A 110 2.55 -10.27 -6.42
CA LYS A 110 1.52 -10.10 -7.46
C LYS A 110 1.68 -8.80 -8.24
N GLU A 111 2.04 -7.72 -7.57
CA GLU A 111 2.25 -6.43 -8.24
C GLU A 111 3.57 -6.40 -9.03
N ILE A 112 4.60 -7.14 -8.61
CA ILE A 112 5.83 -7.38 -9.38
C ILE A 112 5.49 -8.10 -10.69
N ASP A 113 4.71 -9.20 -10.63
CA ASP A 113 4.25 -9.89 -11.84
C ASP A 113 3.48 -8.94 -12.78
N VAL A 114 2.68 -8.03 -12.23
CA VAL A 114 1.99 -6.99 -13.03
C VAL A 114 2.97 -6.02 -13.68
N MET A 115 4.06 -5.62 -13.00
CA MET A 115 5.06 -4.73 -13.60
C MET A 115 5.86 -5.42 -14.70
N ASP A 116 6.19 -6.71 -14.52
CA ASP A 116 6.85 -7.54 -15.54
C ASP A 116 5.95 -7.66 -16.80
N ASP A 117 4.67 -8.00 -16.63
CA ASP A 117 3.69 -8.06 -17.72
C ASP A 117 3.53 -6.73 -18.48
N LEU A 118 3.86 -5.59 -17.85
CA LEU A 118 3.76 -4.25 -18.43
C LEU A 118 5.07 -3.74 -19.06
N ASP A 119 6.17 -4.50 -18.95
CA ASP A 119 7.54 -4.08 -19.25
C ASP A 119 7.97 -2.82 -18.45
N ASP A 120 7.51 -2.66 -17.21
CA ASP A 120 7.89 -1.55 -16.32
C ASP A 120 9.00 -1.95 -15.33
N TYR A 121 10.19 -2.20 -15.85
CA TYR A 121 11.35 -2.65 -15.04
C TYR A 121 11.74 -1.68 -13.91
N GLY A 122 11.46 -0.39 -14.07
CA GLY A 122 11.77 0.60 -13.04
C GLY A 122 10.83 0.52 -11.83
N SER A 123 9.54 0.30 -12.07
CA SER A 123 8.58 0.05 -10.99
C SER A 123 8.74 -1.36 -10.42
N GLU A 124 9.07 -2.34 -11.26
CA GLU A 124 9.38 -3.70 -10.83
C GLU A 124 10.53 -3.72 -9.82
N ASP A 125 11.68 -3.10 -10.14
CA ASP A 125 12.86 -3.05 -9.25
C ASP A 125 12.53 -2.39 -7.90
N LEU A 126 11.77 -1.29 -7.93
CA LEU A 126 11.25 -0.64 -6.73
C LEU A 126 10.45 -1.63 -5.86
N LEU A 127 9.49 -2.34 -6.46
CA LEU A 127 8.64 -3.29 -5.74
C LEU A 127 9.42 -4.51 -5.23
N VAL A 128 10.42 -5.00 -5.96
CA VAL A 128 11.34 -6.05 -5.47
C VAL A 128 12.13 -5.52 -4.27
N GLY A 129 12.56 -4.26 -4.30
CA GLY A 129 13.14 -3.57 -3.14
C GLY A 129 12.25 -3.58 -1.92
N ARG A 130 10.98 -3.18 -2.10
CA ARG A 130 9.98 -3.22 -1.02
C ARG A 130 9.76 -4.64 -0.50
N LEU A 131 9.67 -5.63 -1.39
CA LEU A 131 9.45 -7.03 -1.01
C LEU A 131 10.52 -7.51 -0.03
N ARG A 132 11.81 -7.24 -0.32
CA ARG A 132 12.92 -7.62 0.57
C ARG A 132 12.79 -7.00 1.97
N VAL A 133 12.33 -5.75 2.06
CA VAL A 133 12.10 -5.09 3.34
C VAL A 133 11.00 -5.81 4.12
N HIS A 134 9.86 -6.09 3.49
CA HIS A 134 8.74 -6.75 4.19
C HIS A 134 9.07 -8.19 4.61
N GLU A 135 9.82 -8.94 3.80
CA GLU A 135 10.29 -10.29 4.17
C GLU A 135 11.25 -10.25 5.36
N LYS A 136 12.18 -9.28 5.39
CA LYS A 136 13.07 -9.05 6.55
C LYS A 136 12.26 -8.71 7.80
N SER A 137 11.31 -7.78 7.70
CA SER A 137 10.46 -7.40 8.83
C SER A 137 9.61 -8.58 9.33
N ALA A 138 9.06 -9.41 8.44
CA ALA A 138 8.34 -10.62 8.82
C ALA A 138 9.24 -11.60 9.61
N TRP A 139 10.50 -11.80 9.18
CA TRP A 139 11.46 -12.60 9.95
C TRP A 139 11.73 -12.01 11.35
N MET A 140 11.94 -10.70 11.45
CA MET A 140 12.20 -10.03 12.73
C MET A 140 10.99 -10.19 13.67
N TRP A 141 9.77 -9.95 13.18
CA TRP A 141 8.55 -10.11 14.00
C TRP A 141 8.29 -11.56 14.40
N LYS A 142 8.55 -12.54 13.53
CA LYS A 142 8.48 -13.96 13.88
C LYS A 142 9.48 -14.33 14.98
N SER A 143 10.66 -13.72 14.96
CA SER A 143 11.70 -13.94 15.97
C SER A 143 11.29 -13.33 17.32
N VAL A 144 10.74 -12.12 17.31
CA VAL A 144 10.16 -11.48 18.52
C VAL A 144 9.01 -12.31 19.08
N LEU A 145 8.10 -12.81 18.25
CA LEU A 145 6.99 -13.66 18.68
C LEU A 145 7.48 -14.95 19.34
N THR A 146 8.52 -15.57 18.78
CA THR A 146 9.17 -16.75 19.36
C THR A 146 9.77 -16.43 20.74
N GLN A 147 10.36 -15.25 20.91
CA GLN A 147 10.90 -14.80 22.20
C GLN A 147 9.78 -14.61 23.24
N ILE A 148 8.70 -13.90 22.88
CA ILE A 148 7.55 -13.64 23.77
C ILE A 148 6.94 -14.95 24.27
N THR A 149 6.70 -15.90 23.34
CA THR A 149 6.09 -17.19 23.67
C THR A 149 6.98 -18.06 24.57
N ALA A 150 8.30 -18.05 24.33
CA ALA A 150 9.25 -18.75 25.20
C ALA A 150 9.29 -18.16 26.64
N MET A 151 9.19 -16.83 26.78
CA MET A 151 9.18 -16.16 28.09
C MET A 151 7.92 -16.49 28.91
N LYS A 152 6.79 -16.80 28.26
CA LYS A 152 5.53 -17.20 28.92
C LYS A 152 5.49 -18.68 29.38
N GLY A 153 6.58 -19.43 29.22
CA GLY A 153 6.66 -20.84 29.60
C GLY A 153 5.96 -21.80 28.61
N GLY A 154 5.60 -21.33 27.42
CA GLY A 154 5.00 -22.14 26.36
C GLY A 154 6.05 -22.71 25.43
N GLY A 155 5.95 -24.01 25.11
CA GLY A 155 6.69 -24.63 24.02
C GLY A 155 6.43 -23.90 22.69
N ALA A 156 7.37 -24.01 21.75
CA ALA A 156 7.45 -23.23 20.51
C ALA A 156 6.09 -22.99 19.81
N PRO A 157 5.83 -21.78 19.29
CA PRO A 157 4.54 -21.45 18.69
C PRO A 157 4.30 -22.30 17.44
N MET A 158 3.20 -23.05 17.42
CA MET A 158 2.68 -23.65 16.20
C MET A 158 2.04 -22.55 15.36
N VAL A 159 2.76 -22.03 14.37
CA VAL A 159 2.13 -21.33 13.26
C VAL A 159 1.36 -22.38 12.46
N SER A 160 0.03 -22.34 12.54
CA SER A 160 -0.82 -23.15 11.67
C SER A 160 -0.73 -22.61 10.24
N VAL A 161 0.31 -23.05 9.52
CA VAL A 161 0.36 -22.99 8.07
C VAL A 161 -0.79 -23.88 7.59
N LYS A 162 -1.83 -23.28 7.00
CA LYS A 162 -2.78 -24.08 6.22
C LYS A 162 -1.98 -24.66 5.06
N GLU A 163 -1.69 -25.96 5.10
CA GLU A 163 -1.23 -26.68 3.92
C GLU A 163 -2.28 -26.50 2.83
N GLU A 164 -1.98 -25.66 1.83
CA GLU A 164 -2.73 -25.67 0.60
C GLU A 164 -2.48 -27.03 -0.07
N LYS A 165 -3.54 -27.83 -0.16
CA LYS A 165 -3.51 -29.09 -0.92
C LYS A 165 -3.04 -28.77 -2.35
N PRO A 166 -2.13 -29.57 -2.93
CA PRO A 166 -1.65 -29.32 -4.28
C PRO A 166 -2.84 -29.30 -5.24
N VAL A 167 -3.01 -28.18 -5.93
CA VAL A 167 -3.99 -28.03 -7.00
C VAL A 167 -3.65 -29.06 -8.07
N LYS A 168 -4.49 -30.10 -8.21
CA LYS A 168 -4.41 -31.02 -9.34
C LYS A 168 -4.59 -30.20 -10.61
N LYS A 169 -3.54 -30.08 -11.43
CA LYS A 169 -3.65 -29.58 -12.79
C LYS A 169 -4.54 -30.55 -13.58
N GLU A 170 -5.83 -30.27 -13.66
CA GLU A 170 -6.68 -30.88 -14.67
C GLU A 170 -6.22 -30.40 -16.05
N LYS A 171 -5.77 -31.32 -16.89
CA LYS A 171 -5.56 -31.06 -18.31
C LYS A 171 -6.90 -30.68 -18.92
N LYS A 172 -7.13 -29.39 -19.15
CA LYS A 172 -8.22 -28.91 -20.01
C LYS A 172 -8.01 -29.53 -21.39
N LYS A 173 -8.81 -30.55 -21.73
CA LYS A 173 -8.97 -30.98 -23.12
C LYS A 173 -9.62 -29.82 -23.86
N GLU A 174 -8.87 -29.25 -24.79
CA GLU A 174 -9.33 -28.24 -25.72
C GLU A 174 -10.47 -28.82 -26.57
N LYS A 175 -11.72 -28.47 -26.23
CA LYS A 175 -12.87 -28.72 -27.10
C LYS A 175 -13.01 -27.51 -28.01
N LYS A 176 -12.67 -27.68 -29.29
CA LYS A 176 -12.98 -26.74 -30.37
C LYS A 176 -14.49 -26.48 -30.37
N ALA A 177 -14.89 -25.23 -30.11
CA ALA A 177 -16.27 -24.80 -30.27
C ALA A 177 -16.61 -24.60 -31.76
N PRO A 178 -17.82 -24.94 -32.21
CA PRO A 178 -18.27 -24.67 -33.57
C PRO A 178 -18.49 -23.16 -33.77
N LYS A 179 -18.13 -22.68 -34.97
CA LYS A 179 -18.39 -21.29 -35.40
C LYS A 179 -19.91 -21.04 -35.34
N SER A 180 -20.32 -20.07 -34.54
CA SER A 180 -21.64 -19.44 -34.66
C SER A 180 -21.45 -18.03 -35.20
N GLU A 181 -22.13 -17.73 -36.29
CA GLU A 181 -22.23 -16.38 -36.85
C GLU A 181 -23.00 -15.50 -35.88
N VAL A 182 -22.39 -14.40 -35.44
CA VAL A 182 -23.06 -13.35 -34.67
C VAL A 182 -23.35 -12.19 -35.61
N SER A 183 -24.62 -11.97 -35.91
CA SER A 183 -25.10 -10.76 -36.57
C SER A 183 -24.94 -9.56 -35.61
N VAL A 184 -24.10 -8.61 -35.99
CA VAL A 184 -23.90 -7.35 -35.25
C VAL A 184 -25.11 -6.45 -35.45
N LYS A 185 -25.90 -6.20 -34.40
CA LYS A 185 -26.75 -5.02 -34.34
C LYS A 185 -25.89 -3.84 -33.88
N LYS A 186 -25.70 -2.86 -34.77
CA LYS A 186 -25.07 -1.58 -34.43
C LYS A 186 -26.00 -0.80 -33.50
N GLU A 187 -25.58 -0.60 -32.25
CA GLU A 187 -26.11 0.48 -31.43
C GLU A 187 -25.29 1.75 -31.69
N VAL A 188 -26.00 2.83 -32.00
CA VAL A 188 -25.43 4.17 -32.23
C VAL A 188 -25.41 4.90 -30.87
N PRO A 189 -24.26 5.43 -30.41
CA PRO A 189 -24.23 6.21 -29.18
C PRO A 189 -24.96 7.56 -29.37
N LEU A 190 -25.80 7.93 -28.41
CA LEU A 190 -26.39 9.27 -28.35
C LEU A 190 -25.29 10.33 -28.11
N PRO A 191 -25.42 11.54 -28.69
CA PRO A 191 -24.39 12.56 -28.56
C PRO A 191 -24.27 13.08 -27.12
N PHE A 192 -23.03 13.07 -26.61
CA PHE A 192 -22.65 13.74 -25.37
C PHE A 192 -22.94 15.24 -25.46
N LYS A 193 -23.77 15.78 -24.56
CA LYS A 193 -23.90 17.23 -24.35
C LYS A 193 -22.68 17.73 -23.56
N LYS A 194 -21.96 18.72 -24.10
CA LYS A 194 -20.92 19.45 -23.36
C LYS A 194 -21.55 20.21 -22.18
N PRO A 195 -20.92 20.28 -21.00
CA PRO A 195 -21.34 21.20 -19.96
C PRO A 195 -20.99 22.64 -20.38
N GLU A 196 -21.97 23.54 -20.22
CA GLU A 196 -21.80 24.98 -20.43
C GLU A 196 -20.84 25.56 -19.38
N ALA A 197 -19.86 26.33 -19.84
CA ALA A 197 -18.97 27.10 -18.98
C ALA A 197 -19.75 28.25 -18.35
N GLN A 198 -19.87 28.27 -17.02
CA GLN A 198 -20.28 29.46 -16.30
C GLN A 198 -19.10 30.44 -16.25
N ALA A 199 -19.29 31.61 -16.87
CA ALA A 199 -18.38 32.73 -16.77
C ALA A 199 -18.36 33.28 -15.34
N ALA A 200 -17.18 33.29 -14.71
CA ALA A 200 -16.94 34.06 -13.50
C ALA A 200 -16.67 35.51 -13.90
N GLU A 201 -17.60 36.40 -13.55
CA GLU A 201 -17.42 37.85 -13.68
C GLU A 201 -16.27 38.33 -12.78
N SER A 202 -15.29 38.98 -13.40
CA SER A 202 -14.22 39.69 -12.74
C SER A 202 -14.74 41.01 -12.16
N GLY A 203 -14.96 41.05 -10.84
CA GLY A 203 -15.19 42.28 -10.08
C GLY A 203 -13.88 42.97 -9.70
N SER A 204 -13.49 43.97 -10.48
CA SER A 204 -12.45 44.96 -10.15
C SER A 204 -12.90 45.83 -8.97
N GLY A 205 -12.10 45.88 -7.90
CA GLY A 205 -12.31 46.75 -6.74
C GLY A 205 -10.99 47.11 -6.09
N GLY A 206 -10.33 48.14 -6.63
CA GLY A 206 -9.05 48.65 -6.14
C GLY A 206 -9.14 49.22 -4.72
N GLY A 207 -8.15 48.86 -3.90
CA GLY A 207 -7.97 49.40 -2.55
C GLY A 207 -6.50 49.38 -2.15
N ARG A 208 -5.77 50.44 -2.54
CA ARG A 208 -4.41 50.76 -2.09
C ARG A 208 -4.34 50.69 -0.55
N ARG A 209 -3.44 49.86 0.00
CA ARG A 209 -2.91 50.06 1.36
C ARG A 209 -1.40 50.20 1.30
N LYS A 210 -0.95 51.33 1.85
CA LYS A 210 0.41 51.85 1.84
C LYS A 210 1.37 50.93 2.61
N LEU A 211 2.52 50.72 1.99
CA LEU A 211 3.76 50.27 2.63
C LEU A 211 4.18 51.29 3.70
N PHE A 212 4.40 50.82 4.92
CA PHE A 212 5.26 51.50 5.89
C PHE A 212 6.45 50.58 6.16
N GLY A 213 7.61 50.98 5.66
CA GLY A 213 8.90 50.43 6.04
C GLY A 213 9.30 50.95 7.42
N VAL A 214 9.86 50.07 8.23
CA VAL A 214 10.65 50.44 9.41
C VAL A 214 12.08 50.04 9.14
N LYS A 215 12.94 51.05 9.26
CA LYS A 215 14.40 51.03 9.11
C LYS A 215 15.06 50.09 10.12
N ALA A 216 16.17 49.49 9.66
CA ALA A 216 17.27 49.01 10.48
C ALA A 216 18.15 50.18 10.93
N GLU A 217 18.53 50.21 12.21
CA GLU A 217 19.73 50.87 12.74
C GLU A 217 20.18 50.10 14.01
N GLY A 218 21.50 49.89 14.16
CA GLY A 218 22.14 49.48 15.43
C GLY A 218 22.95 48.20 15.36
#